data_AF-A0A2P6FFL2-F1
#
_entry.id   AF-A0A2P6FFL2-F1
#
_cell.length_a   1.000
_cell.length_b   1.000
_cell.length_c   1.000
_cell.angle_alpha   90.00
_cell.angle_beta   90.00
_cell.angle_gamma   90.00
#
_symmetry.space_group_name_H-M   'P 1'
#
loop_
_entity.id
_entity.type
_entity.pdbx_description
1 polymer ?
#
loop_
_entity_poly.entity_id
_entity_poly.type
_entity_poly.pdbx_seq_one_letter_code
_entity_poly.pdbx_strand_id
1 'polypeptide(L)'
;MVWNLQFTRAWKHETVTAIAKNADVPVFNGLSDYNHSTQALCDLFTILEHTDPTLYLNNDFSKLKIVFIGDRTNVCSSLMHITTKMGMNFVYIAPKKYQSPPEWIDIAKANIRLLALLVKKLQIFVKKILIEKYNFN
;
A
#
# COMPACT_ATOMS: atom_id res chain seq x y z
N MET A 1 14.88 32.42 -0.40
CA MET A 1 13.74 31.51 -0.23
C MET A 1 14.33 30.15 0.14
N VAL A 2 14.04 29.62 1.33
CA VAL A 2 14.50 28.29 1.74
C VAL A 2 13.32 27.35 1.59
N TRP A 3 13.43 26.36 0.71
CA TRP A 3 12.40 25.33 0.54
C TRP A 3 12.64 24.23 1.57
N ASN A 4 11.59 23.73 2.21
CA ASN A 4 11.68 22.67 3.24
C ASN A 4 11.26 21.28 2.72
N LEU A 5 10.74 21.21 1.50
CA LEU A 5 10.18 20.01 0.89
C LEU A 5 10.11 20.21 -0.63
N GLN A 6 10.23 19.11 -1.38
CA GLN A 6 10.03 19.11 -2.83
C GLN A 6 8.98 18.08 -3.24
N PHE A 7 8.02 18.50 -4.08
CA PHE A 7 7.01 17.61 -4.66
C PHE A 7 7.26 17.51 -6.17
N THR A 8 7.41 16.28 -6.68
CA THR A 8 7.85 16.06 -8.05
C THR A 8 6.85 15.21 -8.81
N ARG A 9 6.42 15.70 -9.98
CA ARG A 9 5.82 14.91 -11.05
C ARG A 9 6.85 14.79 -12.17
N ALA A 10 7.19 13.56 -12.55
CA ALA A 10 8.18 13.31 -13.57
C ALA A 10 7.68 12.29 -14.59
N TRP A 11 8.27 12.31 -15.79
CA TRP A 11 8.00 11.30 -16.81
C TRP A 11 8.64 9.95 -16.46
N LYS A 12 9.87 9.97 -15.94
CA LYS A 12 10.62 8.79 -15.53
C LYS A 12 10.76 8.73 -14.02
N HIS A 13 10.54 7.56 -13.45
CA HIS A 13 10.76 7.31 -12.02
C HIS A 13 12.20 7.60 -11.60
N GLU A 14 13.16 7.32 -12.49
CA GLU A 14 14.58 7.63 -12.29
C GLU A 14 14.81 9.10 -11.94
N THR A 15 14.11 10.04 -12.60
CA THR A 15 14.21 11.47 -12.30
C THR A 15 13.83 11.77 -10.86
N VAL A 16 12.74 11.19 -10.36
CA VAL A 16 12.31 11.39 -8.96
C VAL A 16 13.35 10.82 -7.99
N THR A 17 13.88 9.63 -8.27
CA THR A 17 14.90 9.00 -7.41
C THR A 17 16.23 9.75 -7.43
N ALA A 18 16.63 10.32 -8.56
CA ALA A 18 17.82 11.14 -8.68
C ALA A 18 17.67 12.45 -7.89
N ILE A 19 16.51 13.10 -7.96
CA ILE A 19 16.22 14.29 -7.14
C ILE A 19 16.26 13.90 -5.66
N ALA A 20 15.57 12.83 -5.25
CA ALA A 20 15.56 12.36 -3.87
C ALA A 20 16.95 12.02 -3.31
N LYS A 21 17.86 11.51 -4.15
CA LYS A 21 19.23 11.17 -3.75
C LYS A 21 20.11 12.40 -3.52
N ASN A 22 19.84 13.51 -4.21
CA ASN A 22 20.68 14.71 -4.18
C ASN A 22 20.05 15.89 -3.42
N ALA A 23 18.78 15.78 -3.01
CA ALA A 23 18.10 16.82 -2.26
C ALA A 23 18.40 16.72 -0.76
N ASP A 24 18.65 17.86 -0.14
CA ASP A 24 18.80 17.98 1.33
C ASP A 24 17.46 18.10 2.06
N VAL A 25 16.35 17.97 1.33
CA VAL A 25 14.97 18.06 1.84
C VAL A 25 14.16 16.84 1.40
N PRO A 26 13.09 16.46 2.13
CA PRO A 26 12.21 15.38 1.72
C PRO A 26 11.62 15.59 0.32
N VAL A 27 11.66 14.53 -0.49
CA VAL A 27 11.13 14.53 -1.86
C VAL A 27 9.94 13.59 -1.97
N PHE A 28 8.79 14.13 -2.38
CA PHE A 28 7.56 13.39 -2.58
C PHE A 28 7.33 13.11 -4.07
N ASN A 29 7.04 11.86 -4.39
CA ASN A 29 6.62 11.46 -5.74
C ASN A 29 5.12 11.71 -5.92
N GLY A 30 4.79 12.71 -6.73
CA GLY A 30 3.42 12.99 -7.15
C GLY A 30 2.93 12.08 -8.25
N LEU A 31 3.78 11.74 -9.24
CA LEU A 31 3.49 10.82 -10.33
C LEU A 31 4.78 10.51 -11.12
N SER A 32 4.95 9.25 -11.50
CA SER A 32 5.98 8.78 -12.43
C SER A 32 5.44 7.67 -13.33
N ASP A 33 6.19 7.25 -14.35
CA ASP A 33 5.82 6.06 -15.15
C ASP A 33 5.76 4.76 -14.33
N TYR A 34 6.38 4.71 -13.16
CA TYR A 34 6.34 3.55 -12.26
C TYR A 34 5.10 3.53 -11.35
N ASN A 35 4.83 4.63 -10.63
CA ASN A 35 3.74 4.70 -9.65
C ASN A 35 3.14 6.11 -9.51
N HIS A 36 1.94 6.15 -8.93
CA HIS A 36 1.19 7.35 -8.54
C HIS A 36 0.84 7.27 -7.04
N SER A 37 1.85 7.37 -6.18
CA SER A 37 1.73 7.12 -4.73
C SER A 37 0.74 8.03 -4.02
N THR A 38 0.63 9.29 -4.44
CA THR A 38 -0.29 10.25 -3.82
C THR A 38 -1.74 9.94 -4.14
N GLN A 39 -2.05 9.53 -5.38
CA GLN A 39 -3.39 9.07 -5.75
C GLN A 39 -3.80 7.86 -4.91
N ALA A 40 -2.92 6.87 -4.76
CA ALA A 40 -3.20 5.68 -3.97
C ALA A 40 -3.51 5.98 -2.49
N LEU A 41 -2.87 7.01 -1.91
CA LEU A 41 -3.21 7.49 -0.56
C LEU A 41 -4.57 8.18 -0.53
N CYS A 42 -4.89 9.02 -1.52
CA CYS A 42 -6.23 9.62 -1.64
C CYS A 42 -7.30 8.55 -1.78
N ASP A 43 -7.09 7.55 -2.64
CA ASP A 43 -8.02 6.43 -2.84
C ASP A 43 -8.23 5.65 -1.54
N LEU A 44 -7.16 5.41 -0.77
CA LEU A 44 -7.25 4.78 0.54
C LEU A 44 -8.12 5.60 1.49
N PHE A 45 -7.90 6.90 1.60
CA PHE A 45 -8.74 7.75 2.46
C PHE A 45 -10.21 7.72 2.03
N THR A 46 -10.48 7.80 0.72
CA THR A 46 -11.85 7.70 0.21
C THR A 46 -12.49 6.35 0.55
N ILE A 47 -11.76 5.24 0.45
CA ILE A 47 -12.25 3.93 0.89
C ILE A 47 -12.60 3.96 2.38
N LEU A 48 -11.74 4.53 3.23
CA LEU A 48 -11.98 4.61 4.67
C LEU A 48 -13.21 5.47 5.01
N GLU A 49 -13.42 6.57 4.29
CA GLU A 49 -14.56 7.48 4.47
C GLU A 49 -15.90 6.87 4.04
N HIS A 50 -15.89 5.96 3.07
CA HIS A 50 -17.09 5.41 2.42
C HIS A 50 -17.33 3.93 2.72
N THR A 51 -16.62 3.36 3.69
CA THR A 51 -16.83 1.98 4.15
C THR A 51 -17.19 1.96 5.63
N ASP A 52 -17.60 0.78 6.13
CA ASP A 52 -17.98 0.61 7.52
C ASP A 52 -16.84 1.05 8.46
N PRO A 53 -17.06 2.07 9.30
CA PRO A 53 -16.04 2.59 10.21
C PRO A 53 -15.47 1.55 11.18
N THR A 54 -16.25 0.52 11.50
CA THR A 54 -15.80 -0.56 12.39
C THR A 54 -14.65 -1.36 11.78
N LEU A 55 -14.49 -1.35 10.46
CA LEU A 55 -13.39 -2.05 9.79
C LEU A 55 -12.04 -1.42 10.12
N TYR A 56 -11.94 -0.09 10.14
CA TYR A 56 -10.69 0.57 10.54
C TYR A 56 -10.48 0.56 12.06
N LEU A 57 -11.55 0.67 12.86
CA LEU A 57 -11.45 0.59 14.33
C LEU A 57 -10.96 -0.78 14.79
N ASN A 58 -11.37 -1.84 14.10
CA ASN A 58 -10.96 -3.22 14.38
C ASN A 58 -9.75 -3.68 13.56
N ASN A 59 -9.20 -2.82 12.69
CA ASN A 59 -8.12 -3.14 11.77
C ASN A 59 -8.41 -4.40 10.90
N ASP A 60 -9.66 -4.58 10.49
CA ASP A 60 -10.17 -5.72 9.72
C ASP A 60 -10.56 -5.30 8.29
N PHE A 61 -9.56 -4.90 7.51
CA PHE A 61 -9.75 -4.55 6.10
C PHE A 61 -9.92 -5.77 5.19
N SER A 62 -9.82 -6.99 5.73
CA SER A 62 -9.92 -8.25 5.00
C SER A 62 -11.30 -8.48 4.36
N LYS A 63 -12.31 -7.75 4.82
CA LYS A 63 -13.68 -7.78 4.29
C LYS A 63 -13.88 -6.90 3.06
N LEU A 64 -12.94 -5.99 2.78
CA LEU A 64 -13.03 -5.11 1.63
C LEU A 64 -12.49 -5.81 0.38
N LYS A 65 -13.26 -5.69 -0.71
CA LYS A 65 -12.87 -6.14 -2.05
C LYS A 65 -12.81 -4.93 -2.98
N ILE A 66 -11.61 -4.60 -3.42
CA ILE A 66 -11.35 -3.50 -4.34
C ILE A 66 -11.15 -4.08 -5.74
N VAL A 67 -11.95 -3.62 -6.70
CA VAL A 67 -11.92 -4.10 -8.08
C VAL A 67 -11.47 -2.96 -9.00
N PHE A 68 -10.35 -3.15 -9.69
CA PHE A 68 -9.92 -2.24 -10.75
C PHE A 68 -10.24 -2.87 -12.11
N ILE A 69 -10.89 -2.11 -12.98
CA ILE A 69 -11.28 -2.55 -14.32
C ILE A 69 -10.62 -1.62 -15.34
N GLY A 70 -9.93 -2.20 -16.32
CA GLY A 70 -9.37 -1.43 -17.43
C GLY A 70 -7.89 -1.68 -17.66
N ASP A 71 -7.17 -0.64 -18.08
CA ASP A 71 -5.80 -0.77 -18.57
C ASP A 71 -4.74 -0.85 -17.45
N ARG A 72 -3.55 -1.32 -17.84
CA ARG A 72 -2.39 -1.54 -16.99
C ARG A 72 -1.64 -0.24 -16.73
N THR A 73 -2.21 0.59 -15.86
CA THR A 73 -1.64 1.89 -15.52
C THR A 73 -0.85 1.85 -14.22
N ASN A 74 -0.02 2.87 -14.01
CA ASN A 74 0.63 3.14 -12.73
C ASN A 74 -0.38 3.43 -11.60
N VAL A 75 -1.61 3.86 -11.91
CA VAL A 75 -2.70 3.97 -10.93
C VAL A 75 -3.18 2.59 -10.50
N CYS A 76 -3.38 1.67 -11.45
CA CYS A 76 -3.76 0.28 -11.16
C CYS A 76 -2.72 -0.41 -10.25
N SER A 77 -1.43 -0.30 -10.57
CA SER A 77 -0.36 -0.88 -9.73
C SER A 77 -0.33 -0.25 -8.35
N SER A 78 -0.46 1.09 -8.26
CA SER A 78 -0.41 1.79 -6.99
C SER A 78 -1.59 1.44 -6.09
N LEU A 79 -2.81 1.32 -6.66
CA LEU A 79 -4.00 0.88 -5.93
C LEU A 79 -3.88 -0.58 -5.48
N MET A 80 -3.37 -1.47 -6.33
CA MET A 80 -3.07 -2.86 -5.95
C MET A 80 -2.11 -2.93 -4.76
N HIS A 81 -1.03 -2.16 -4.81
CA HIS A 81 0.00 -2.20 -3.77
C HIS A 81 -0.49 -1.62 -2.45
N ILE A 82 -1.21 -0.49 -2.44
CA ILE A 82 -1.72 0.09 -1.19
C ILE A 82 -2.81 -0.78 -0.55
N THR A 83 -3.75 -1.30 -1.34
CA THR A 83 -4.86 -2.11 -0.82
C THR A 83 -4.36 -3.43 -0.23
N THR A 84 -3.41 -4.09 -0.89
CA THR A 84 -2.77 -5.30 -0.35
C THR A 84 -1.88 -5.02 0.86
N LYS A 85 -1.26 -3.84 0.94
CA LYS A 85 -0.52 -3.39 2.13
C LYS A 85 -1.44 -3.27 3.35
N MET A 86 -2.67 -2.81 3.14
CA MET A 86 -3.70 -2.68 4.17
C MET A 86 -4.41 -3.99 4.49
N GLY A 87 -4.11 -5.09 3.77
CA GLY A 87 -4.76 -6.39 3.98
C GLY A 87 -6.11 -6.56 3.30
N MET A 88 -6.45 -5.71 2.33
CA MET A 88 -7.67 -5.81 1.53
C MET A 88 -7.52 -6.85 0.41
N ASN A 89 -8.64 -7.26 -0.18
CA ASN A 89 -8.64 -8.10 -1.38
C ASN A 89 -8.65 -7.23 -2.63
N PHE A 90 -7.63 -7.35 -3.48
CA PHE A 90 -7.57 -6.64 -4.75
C PHE A 90 -7.89 -7.58 -5.93
N VAL A 91 -8.73 -7.13 -6.85
CA VAL A 91 -9.08 -7.84 -8.08
C VAL A 91 -8.79 -6.93 -9.27
N TYR A 92 -8.03 -7.43 -10.24
CA TYR A 92 -7.80 -6.74 -11.49
C TYR A 92 -8.52 -7.44 -12.64
N ILE A 93 -9.38 -6.72 -13.34
CA ILE A 93 -10.13 -7.22 -14.49
C ILE A 93 -9.65 -6.48 -15.74
N ALA A 94 -8.96 -7.22 -16.62
CA ALA A 94 -8.45 -6.72 -17.89
C ALA A 94 -8.30 -7.83 -18.94
N PRO A 95 -8.32 -7.49 -20.24
CA PRO A 95 -7.92 -8.43 -21.29
C PRO A 95 -6.54 -9.03 -21.02
N LYS A 96 -6.30 -10.28 -21.43
CA LYS A 96 -5.05 -11.01 -21.17
C LYS A 96 -3.78 -10.22 -21.51
N LYS A 97 -3.80 -9.44 -22.59
CA LYS A 97 -2.67 -8.61 -23.03
C LYS A 97 -2.33 -7.43 -22.11
N TYR A 98 -3.26 -7.01 -21.26
CA TYR A 98 -3.11 -5.92 -20.30
C TYR A 98 -3.00 -6.40 -18.85
N GLN A 99 -2.90 -7.71 -18.62
CA GLN A 99 -2.74 -8.23 -17.26
C GLN A 99 -1.46 -7.70 -16.59
N SER A 100 -1.52 -7.58 -15.26
CA SER A 100 -0.40 -7.09 -14.46
C SER A 100 0.84 -7.97 -14.68
N PRO A 101 2.03 -7.36 -14.75
CA PRO A 101 3.25 -8.11 -14.91
C PRO A 101 3.58 -8.81 -13.58
N PRO A 102 4.38 -9.90 -13.60
CA PRO A 102 4.66 -10.70 -12.41
C PRO A 102 5.20 -9.89 -11.23
N GLU A 103 6.02 -8.88 -11.49
CA GLU A 103 6.66 -8.05 -10.46
C GLU A 103 5.62 -7.32 -9.60
N TRP A 104 4.54 -6.83 -10.20
CA TRP A 104 3.48 -6.15 -9.46
C TRP A 104 2.72 -7.13 -8.55
N ILE A 105 2.48 -8.34 -9.07
CA ILE A 105 1.79 -9.42 -8.36
C ILE A 105 2.65 -9.91 -7.19
N ASP A 106 3.96 -9.99 -7.38
CA ASP A 106 4.89 -10.44 -6.34
C ASP A 106 4.98 -9.44 -5.18
N ILE A 107 4.99 -8.13 -5.47
CA ILE A 107 4.88 -7.09 -4.44
C ILE A 107 3.57 -7.23 -3.66
N ALA A 108 2.44 -7.42 -4.34
CA ALA A 108 1.14 -7.62 -3.71
C ALA A 108 1.11 -8.86 -2.79
N LYS A 109 1.67 -9.99 -3.25
CA LYS A 109 1.80 -11.21 -2.43
C LYS A 109 2.73 -11.00 -1.24
N ALA A 110 3.83 -10.28 -1.42
CA ALA A 110 4.77 -9.97 -0.35
C ALA A 110 4.12 -9.09 0.74
N ASN A 111 3.31 -8.11 0.35
CA ASN A 111 2.53 -7.30 1.28
C ASN A 111 1.62 -8.17 2.17
N ILE A 112 0.84 -9.07 1.56
CA ILE A 112 -0.06 -9.98 2.27
C ILE A 112 0.73 -10.89 3.23
N ARG A 113 1.84 -11.46 2.75
CA ARG A 113 2.70 -12.34 3.57
C ARG A 113 3.30 -11.60 4.76
N LEU A 114 3.80 -10.39 4.55
CA LEU A 114 4.40 -9.58 5.62
C LEU A 114 3.37 -9.26 6.70
N LEU A 115 2.15 -8.86 6.30
CA LEU A 115 1.06 -8.59 7.21
C LEU A 115 0.71 -9.83 8.06
N ALA A 116 0.56 -10.99 7.41
CA ALA A 116 0.30 -12.26 8.12
C ALA A 116 1.41 -12.62 9.13
N LEU A 117 2.68 -12.39 8.76
CA LEU A 117 3.81 -12.62 9.66
C LEU A 117 3.82 -11.66 10.86
N LEU A 118 3.48 -10.39 10.65
CA LEU A 118 3.39 -9.40 11.72
C LEU A 118 2.27 -9.74 12.71
N VAL A 119 1.08 -10.09 12.20
CA VAL A 119 -0.06 -10.52 13.03
C VAL A 119 0.34 -11.74 13.87
N LYS A 120 0.96 -12.76 13.25
CA LYS A 120 1.41 -13.95 13.98
C LYS A 120 2.45 -13.63 15.05
N LYS A 121 3.43 -12.77 14.75
CA LYS A 121 4.44 -12.33 15.74
C LYS A 121 3.81 -11.58 16.89
N LEU A 122 2.85 -10.67 16.62
CA LEU A 122 2.14 -9.93 17.64
C LEU A 122 1.32 -10.85 18.54
N GLN A 123 0.61 -11.83 17.97
CA GLN A 123 -0.15 -12.83 18.74
C GLN A 123 0.75 -13.64 19.67
N ILE A 124 1.92 -14.09 19.18
CA ILE A 124 2.90 -14.80 20.01
C ILE A 124 3.41 -13.90 21.14
N PHE A 125 3.72 -12.64 20.83
CA PHE A 125 4.21 -11.66 21.80
C PHE A 125 3.16 -11.37 22.89
N VAL A 126 1.90 -11.12 22.50
CA VAL A 126 0.80 -10.89 23.44
C VAL A 126 0.56 -12.12 24.31
N LYS A 127 0.53 -13.33 23.72
CA LYS A 127 0.39 -14.57 24.48
C LYS A 127 1.50 -14.73 25.52
N LYS A 128 2.75 -14.43 25.14
CA LYS A 128 3.89 -14.46 26.07
C LYS A 128 3.70 -13.50 27.24
N ILE A 129 3.29 -12.25 26.99
CA ILE A 129 2.99 -11.27 28.05
C ILE A 129 1.87 -11.77 28.97
N LEU A 130 0.79 -12.33 28.42
CA LEU A 130 -0.34 -12.81 29.20
C LEU A 130 0.06 -13.97 30.12
N ILE A 131 0.86 -14.91 29.63
CA ILE A 131 1.41 -16.01 30.44
C ILE A 131 2.31 -15.45 31.54
N GLU A 132 3.28 -14.59 31.20
CA GLU A 132 4.29 -14.09 32.14
C GLU A 132 3.73 -13.17 33.21
N LYS A 133 2.76 -12.30 32.88
CA LYS A 133 2.22 -11.32 33.83
C LYS A 133 0.96 -11.79 34.55
N TYR A 134 0.17 -12.67 33.95
CA TYR A 134 -1.18 -12.97 34.44
C TYR A 134 -1.42 -14.47 34.70
N ASN A 135 -0.42 -15.34 34.59
CA ASN A 135 -0.57 -16.81 34.72
C ASN A 135 -1.73 -17.35 33.88
N PHE A 136 -1.93 -16.75 32.70
CA PHE A 136 -2.99 -17.15 31.79
C PHE A 136 -2.59 -18.50 31.17
N ASN A 137 -3.23 -19.59 31.62
CA ASN A 137 -3.00 -20.96 31.12
C ASN A 137 -3.65 -21.19 29.75
#